data_AF-A0A7U9X3X9-F1
#
_entry.id   AF-A0A7U9X3X9-F1
#
_cell.length_a   1.000
_cell.length_b   1.000
_cell.length_c   1.000
_cell.angle_alpha   90.00
_cell.angle_beta   90.00
_cell.angle_gamma   90.00
#
_symmetry.space_group_name_H-M   'P 1'
#
loop_
_entity.id
_entity.type
_entity.pdbx_description
1 polymer ?
#
loop_
_entity_poly.entity_id
_entity_poly.type
_entity_poly.pdbx_seq_one_letter_code
_entity_poly.pdbx_strand_id
1 'polypeptide(L)' 'MFKITKSFRKANIPKTIRFTDELDQILSEIARGEEISFNELVLRCCQYAVDNYEGSVDLNLDEIE' A
#
# COMPACT_ATOMS: atom_id res chain seq x y z
N MET A 1 -11.25 8.69 4.72
CA MET A 1 -10.53 9.50 3.72
C MET A 1 -9.09 9.03 3.71
N PHE A 2 -8.54 8.67 2.54
CA PHE A 2 -7.17 8.20 2.41
C PHE A 2 -6.20 9.35 2.74
N LYS A 3 -5.25 9.12 3.65
CA LYS A 3 -4.30 10.14 4.12
C LYS A 3 -2.87 9.65 3.90
N ILE A 4 -2.06 10.52 3.33
CA ILE A 4 -0.66 10.27 2.99
C ILE A 4 0.23 10.59 4.21
N THR A 5 0.76 9.57 4.88
CA THR A 5 1.67 9.69 6.05
C THR A 5 3.04 9.07 5.77
N LYS A 6 4.12 9.67 6.30
CA LYS A 6 5.54 9.36 5.96
C LYS A 6 6.11 8.10 6.64
N SER A 7 5.29 7.14 7.07
CA SER A 7 5.70 6.01 7.94
C SER A 7 6.40 4.83 7.22
N PHE A 8 6.41 4.77 5.89
CA PHE A 8 6.86 3.58 5.14
C PHE A 8 8.36 3.54 4.80
N ARG A 9 9.21 4.29 5.53
CA ARG A 9 10.65 4.45 5.23
C ARG A 9 11.52 3.17 5.34
N LYS A 10 10.95 2.01 5.68
CA LYS A 10 11.69 0.75 5.92
C LYS A 10 11.18 -0.47 5.16
N ALA A 11 10.34 -0.31 4.13
CA ALA A 11 9.92 -1.46 3.32
C ALA A 11 11.11 -2.10 2.59
N ASN A 12 11.52 -3.30 3.04
CA ASN A 12 12.73 -3.99 2.56
C ASN A 12 12.48 -5.42 2.06
N ILE A 13 11.23 -5.91 2.11
CA ILE A 13 10.85 -7.23 1.59
C ILE A 13 10.37 -7.06 0.13
N PRO A 14 11.13 -7.52 -0.88
CA PRO A 14 10.71 -7.38 -2.28
C PRO A 14 9.52 -8.29 -2.59
N LYS A 15 8.53 -7.75 -3.31
CA LYS A 15 7.37 -8.48 -3.83
C LYS A 15 7.12 -8.08 -5.28
N THR A 16 6.92 -9.06 -6.15
CA THR A 16 6.53 -8.84 -7.55
C THR A 16 5.02 -9.03 -7.68
N ILE A 17 4.32 -8.00 -8.15
CA ILE A 17 2.86 -7.99 -8.37
C ILE A 17 2.61 -7.54 -9.82
N ARG A 18 1.65 -8.18 -10.51
CA ARG A 18 1.25 -7.79 -11.87
C ARG A 18 0.00 -6.93 -11.81
N PHE A 19 0.08 -5.72 -12.35
CA PHE A 19 -1.05 -4.78 -12.47
C PHE A 19 -1.69 -4.89 -13.86
N THR A 20 -2.93 -4.43 -13.98
CA THR A 20 -3.52 -4.10 -15.29
C THR A 20 -2.96 -2.75 -15.74
N ASP A 21 -2.90 -2.54 -17.06
CA ASP A 21 -2.39 -1.29 -17.65
C ASP A 21 -3.11 -0.05 -17.10
N GLU A 22 -4.44 -0.13 -16.98
CA GLU A 22 -5.27 0.95 -16.44
C GLU A 22 -4.92 1.30 -14.99
N LEU A 23 -4.75 0.28 -14.14
CA LEU A 23 -4.45 0.48 -12.73
C LEU A 23 -3.03 1.03 -12.53
N ASP A 24 -2.06 0.52 -13.29
CA ASP A 24 -0.68 1.03 -13.27
C ASP A 24 -0.62 2.51 -13.65
N GLN A 25 -1.33 2.90 -14.71
CA GLN A 25 -1.37 4.29 -15.16
C GLN A 25 -1.98 5.21 -14.09
N ILE A 26 -3.13 4.83 -13.52
CA ILE A 26 -3.80 5.64 -12.48
C ILE A 26 -2.90 5.81 -11.25
N LEU A 27 -2.30 4.72 -10.76
CA LEU A 27 -1.43 4.76 -9.57
C LEU A 27 -0.15 5.55 -9.84
N SER A 28 0.43 5.44 -11.03
CA SER A 28 1.63 6.19 -11.43
C SER A 28 1.37 7.70 -11.47
N GLU A 29 0.22 8.13 -11.99
CA GLU A 29 -0.19 9.52 -12.02
C GLU A 29 -0.38 10.09 -10.59
N ILE A 30 -1.02 9.31 -9.70
CA ILE A 30 -1.21 9.69 -8.30
C ILE A 30 0.14 9.81 -7.58
N ALA A 31 1.03 8.81 -7.72
CA ALA A 31 2.34 8.83 -7.08
C ALA A 31 3.17 10.05 -7.52
N ARG A 32 3.12 10.39 -8.82
CA ARG A 32 3.78 11.59 -9.35
C ARG A 32 3.16 12.88 -8.81
N GLY A 33 1.84 12.99 -8.77
CA GLY A 33 1.13 14.18 -8.29
C GLY A 33 1.35 14.46 -6.80
N GLU A 34 1.50 13.40 -6.01
CA GLU A 34 1.72 13.47 -4.55
C GLU A 34 3.22 13.49 -4.17
N GLU A 35 4.13 13.51 -5.15
CA GLU A 35 5.59 13.50 -4.96
C GLU A 35 6.09 12.34 -4.07
N ILE A 36 5.49 11.15 -4.22
CA ILE A 36 5.89 9.93 -3.50
C ILE A 36 6.35 8.84 -4.46
N SER A 37 7.15 7.89 -3.95
CA SER A 37 7.50 6.71 -4.75
C SER A 37 6.27 5.85 -5.01
N PHE A 38 6.23 5.18 -6.16
CA PHE A 38 5.17 4.22 -6.48
C PHE A 38 5.04 3.12 -5.41
N ASN A 39 6.18 2.65 -4.90
CA ASN A 39 6.21 1.69 -3.79
C ASN A 39 5.52 2.24 -2.52
N GLU A 40 5.81 3.49 -2.14
CA GLU A 40 5.16 4.14 -0.99
C GLU A 40 3.65 4.29 -1.19
N LEU A 41 3.19 4.60 -2.40
CA LEU A 41 1.76 4.63 -2.73
C LEU A 41 1.13 3.24 -2.54
N VAL A 42 1.72 2.20 -3.13
CA VAL A 42 1.20 0.82 -3.05
C VAL A 42 1.10 0.36 -1.60
N LEU A 43 2.12 0.61 -0.77
CA LEU A 43 2.10 0.24 0.65
C LEU A 43 0.97 0.94 1.42
N ARG A 44 0.70 2.21 1.13
CA ARG A 44 -0.43 2.94 1.73
C ARG A 44 -1.76 2.39 1.27
N CYS A 45 -1.91 2.05 -0.01
CA CYS A 45 -3.11 1.39 -0.52
C CYS A 45 -3.36 0.07 0.22
N CYS A 46 -2.31 -0.74 0.42
CA CYS A 46 -2.40 -1.97 1.21
C CYS A 46 -2.77 -1.69 2.67
N GLN A 47 -2.13 -0.72 3.33
CA GLN A 47 -2.44 -0.38 4.72
C GLN A 47 -3.89 0.07 4.88
N TYR A 48 -4.38 0.91 3.97
CA TYR A 48 -5.78 1.33 3.99
C TYR A 48 -6.73 0.15 3.83
N ALA A 49 -6.43 -0.79 2.93
CA ALA A 49 -7.25 -1.99 2.75
C ALA A 49 -7.26 -2.86 4.02
N VAL A 50 -6.14 -2.97 4.73
CA VAL A 50 -6.02 -3.68 6.00
C VAL A 50 -6.80 -2.98 7.12
N ASP A 51 -6.62 -1.67 7.27
CA ASP A 51 -7.29 -0.86 8.32
C ASP A 51 -8.82 -0.86 8.20
N ASN A 52 -9.33 -1.07 6.98
CA ASN A 52 -10.76 -1.08 6.67
C ASN A 52 -11.25 -2.49 6.27
N TYR A 53 -10.50 -3.53 6.62
CA TYR A 53 -10.89 -4.90 6.33
C TYR A 53 -11.98 -5.36 7.31
N GLU A 54 -13.20 -5.55 6.81
CA GLU A 54 -14.36 -6.02 7.59
C GLU A 54 -14.60 -7.54 7.44
N GLY A 55 -13.62 -8.28 6.92
CA GLY A 55 -13.74 -9.72 6.71
C GLY A 55 -13.51 -10.55 7.97
N SER A 56 -13.65 -11.86 7.83
CA SER A 56 -13.58 -12.82 8.95
C SER A 56 -12.18 -13.34 9.25
N VAL A 57 -11.15 -12.89 8.52
CA VAL A 57 -9.77 -13.31 8.77
C VAL A 57 -9.24 -12.53 9.98
N ASP A 58 -8.77 -13.24 11.00
CA ASP A 58 -8.10 -12.64 12.14
C ASP A 58 -6.72 -12.13 11.71
N LEU A 59 -6.49 -10.83 11.91
CA LEU A 59 -5.27 -10.11 11.53
C LEU A 59 -4.41 -9.76 12.76
N ASN A 60 -4.70 -10.31 13.94
CA ASN A 60 -3.83 -10.18 15.12
C ASN A 60 -2.50 -10.91 14.86
N LEU A 61 -1.52 -10.18 14.34
CA LEU A 61 -0.16 -10.66 14.05
C LEU A 61 0.79 -10.52 15.25
N ASP A 62 0.26 -10.41 16.47
CA ASP A 62 1.04 -10.30 17.72
C ASP A 62 1.90 -11.54 18.03
N GLU A 63 1.89 -12.56 17.16
CA GLU A 63 2.68 -13.80 17.29
C GLU A 63 3.85 -13.94 16.29
N ILE A 64 4.19 -12.91 15.51
CA ILE A 64 5.40 -12.97 14.68
C ILE A 64 6.62 -12.54 15.51
N GLU A 65 7.23 -13.50 16.22
CA GLU A 65 8.56 -13.40 16.85
C GLU A 65 9.67 -13.01 15.85
#